data_AF-A0A9W6RAD5-F1
#
_entry.id   AF-A0A9W6RAD5-F1
#
_cell.length_a   1.000
_cell.length_b   1.000
_cell.length_c   1.000
_cell.angle_alpha   90.00
_cell.angle_beta   90.00
_cell.angle_gamma   90.00
#
_symmetry.space_group_name_H-M   'P 1'
#
loop_
_entity.id
_entity.type
_entity.pdbx_description
1 polymer ?
#
loop_
_entity_poly.entity_id
_entity_poly.type
_entity_poly.pdbx_seq_one_letter_code
_entity_poly.pdbx_strand_id
1 'polypeptide(L)'
;MGSFTRSTSGAGIAVLTGGMVVAAIPAPATAAARVVRVPCSATALSAAMTAANASASAPLSLAPRCVYDITTPATAATALPVITRDVTLLGGPGTTIRRAPSAAARFRVLEVAAGASLRMAGVSVLNGATSGLGGGVQNAGRLVLSRVTLAGNTAANGGAIANLAGGRATVSRSVLKANTTTSVGGGGILNAGTATIFASALLSNTAPINGGGVNTQPSGTTWLIRTAVEHNTSGSLGGGLSNLGHTTLNQAVVRFNQGSAGGGLASANTKVLISRSVVRDNTPGNCSPVNTIAGCTG
;
A
#
# COMPACT_ATOMS: atom_id res chain seq x y z
N MET A 1 -28.07 37.05 93.59
CA MET A 1 -28.57 35.77 93.03
C MET A 1 -28.30 35.78 91.54
N GLY A 2 -27.64 34.73 91.01
CA GLY A 2 -27.41 34.53 89.58
C GLY A 2 -26.01 34.90 89.07
N SER A 3 -25.01 34.05 89.33
CA SER A 3 -23.70 34.09 88.68
C SER A 3 -23.79 33.40 87.31
N PHE A 4 -23.47 34.11 86.22
CA PHE A 4 -23.37 33.54 84.87
C PHE A 4 -21.92 33.60 84.39
N THR A 5 -21.30 32.43 84.26
CA THR A 5 -20.00 32.21 83.63
C THR A 5 -20.16 32.09 82.11
N ARG A 6 -19.46 32.94 81.34
CA ARG A 6 -19.36 32.84 79.87
C ARG A 6 -18.20 31.90 79.51
N SER A 7 -18.52 30.78 78.88
CA SER A 7 -17.56 29.83 78.30
C SER A 7 -17.22 30.24 76.86
N THR A 8 -15.93 30.39 76.57
CA THR A 8 -15.37 30.62 75.24
C THR A 8 -15.09 29.28 74.54
N SER A 9 -15.70 29.03 73.39
CA SER A 9 -15.37 27.89 72.51
C SER A 9 -15.15 28.39 71.09
N GLY A 10 -13.88 28.60 70.73
CA GLY A 10 -13.42 28.80 69.35
C GLY A 10 -13.22 27.46 68.65
N ALA A 11 -13.81 27.30 67.48
CA ALA A 11 -13.75 26.09 66.67
C ALA A 11 -12.37 25.91 66.03
N GLY A 12 -11.71 24.78 66.31
CA GLY A 12 -10.49 24.35 65.62
C GLY A 12 -10.82 23.59 64.33
N ILE A 13 -10.24 24.04 63.21
CA ILE A 13 -10.30 23.36 61.91
C ILE A 13 -9.23 22.26 61.90
N ALA A 14 -9.66 20.98 61.86
CA ALA A 14 -8.76 19.85 61.70
C ALA A 14 -8.51 19.58 60.21
N VAL A 15 -7.26 19.72 59.77
CA VAL A 15 -6.80 19.35 58.43
C VAL A 15 -6.40 17.87 58.44
N LEU A 16 -7.20 17.03 57.77
CA LEU A 16 -6.88 15.61 57.54
C LEU A 16 -6.01 15.47 56.29
N THR A 17 -4.70 15.33 56.47
CA THR A 17 -3.77 14.93 55.39
C THR A 17 -3.87 13.43 55.14
N GLY A 18 -4.80 13.01 54.27
CA GLY A 18 -4.87 11.64 53.77
C GLY A 18 -3.84 11.39 52.68
N GLY A 19 -2.71 10.75 53.01
CA GLY A 19 -1.73 10.28 52.03
C GLY A 19 -2.26 9.08 51.26
N MET A 20 -2.63 9.26 49.99
CA MET A 20 -2.89 8.15 49.08
C MET A 20 -1.57 7.54 48.62
N VAL A 21 -1.25 6.36 49.13
CA VAL A 21 -0.23 5.48 48.53
C VAL A 21 -0.83 4.89 47.26
N VAL A 22 -0.50 5.48 46.11
CA VAL A 22 -0.82 4.87 44.81
C VAL A 22 0.17 3.72 44.60
N ALA A 23 -0.28 2.50 44.85
CA ALA A 23 0.46 1.31 44.43
C ALA A 23 0.52 1.30 42.90
N ALA A 24 1.72 1.48 42.34
CA ALA A 24 1.94 1.36 40.91
C ALA A 24 1.64 -0.08 40.49
N ILE A 25 0.51 -0.29 39.82
CA ILE A 25 0.22 -1.55 39.13
C ILE A 25 1.29 -1.67 38.03
N PRO A 26 2.18 -2.68 38.05
CA PRO A 26 3.14 -2.85 36.98
C PRO A 26 2.37 -3.01 35.67
N ALA A 27 2.65 -2.14 34.70
CA ALA A 27 2.12 -2.27 33.35
C ALA A 27 2.45 -3.68 32.85
N PRO A 28 1.49 -4.41 32.24
CA PRO A 28 1.78 -5.73 31.71
C PRO A 28 2.93 -5.60 30.72
N ALA A 29 4.05 -6.26 31.01
CA ALA A 29 5.16 -6.35 30.09
C ALA A 29 4.62 -6.98 28.80
N THR A 30 4.49 -6.19 27.74
CA THR A 30 4.14 -6.70 26.42
C THR A 30 5.26 -7.66 26.02
N ALA A 31 4.99 -8.97 26.11
CA ALA A 31 5.89 -9.99 25.59
C ALA A 31 6.23 -9.60 24.14
N ALA A 32 7.51 -9.34 23.86
CA ALA A 32 7.96 -9.04 22.52
C ALA A 32 7.55 -10.20 21.61
N ALA A 33 6.64 -9.96 20.67
CA ALA A 33 6.14 -10.99 19.77
C ALA A 33 7.34 -11.69 19.10
N ARG A 34 7.46 -13.00 19.34
CA ARG A 34 8.61 -13.81 18.90
C ARG A 34 8.71 -13.82 17.38
N VAL A 35 9.59 -12.99 16.81
CA VAL A 35 9.81 -12.92 15.36
C VAL A 35 10.38 -14.24 14.82
N VAL A 36 9.82 -14.75 13.72
CA VAL A 36 10.30 -15.96 13.04
C VAL A 36 11.32 -15.55 11.97
N ARG A 37 12.56 -16.04 12.07
CA ARG A 37 13.60 -15.75 11.07
C ARG A 37 13.48 -16.70 9.89
N VAL A 38 13.43 -16.14 8.69
CA VAL A 38 13.36 -16.90 7.44
C VAL A 38 14.75 -16.87 6.80
N PRO A 39 15.44 -18.02 6.67
CA PRO A 39 16.75 -18.07 6.01
C PRO A 39 16.63 -17.69 4.53
N CYS A 40 17.76 -17.39 3.88
CA CYS A 40 17.79 -16.94 2.49
C CYS A 40 17.50 -18.10 1.51
N SER A 41 16.23 -18.47 1.39
CA SER A 41 15.75 -19.55 0.53
C SER A 41 14.28 -19.36 0.18
N ALA A 42 13.95 -19.51 -1.11
CA ALA A 42 12.57 -19.44 -1.58
C ALA A 42 11.69 -20.55 -0.97
N THR A 43 12.23 -21.75 -0.78
CA THR A 43 11.49 -22.86 -0.14
C THR A 43 11.22 -22.57 1.33
N ALA A 44 12.20 -21.98 2.04
CA ALA A 44 12.03 -21.59 3.43
C ALA A 44 11.01 -20.46 3.60
N LEU A 45 11.00 -19.49 2.69
CA LEU A 45 9.98 -18.43 2.65
C LEU A 45 8.58 -19.01 2.41
N SER A 46 8.44 -19.89 1.42
CA SER A 46 7.18 -20.56 1.12
C SER A 46 6.66 -21.36 2.32
N ALA A 47 7.52 -22.15 2.96
CA ALA A 47 7.17 -22.92 4.16
C ALA A 47 6.76 -22.02 5.34
N ALA A 48 7.48 -20.92 5.57
CA ALA A 48 7.15 -19.97 6.63
C ALA A 48 5.79 -19.30 6.39
N MET A 49 5.46 -18.96 5.13
CA MET A 49 4.14 -18.42 4.78
C MET A 49 3.02 -19.46 4.93
N THR A 50 3.25 -20.72 4.56
CA THR A 50 2.29 -21.81 4.80
C THR A 50 1.99 -21.98 6.29
N ALA A 51 3.03 -21.98 7.14
CA ALA A 51 2.86 -22.01 8.59
C ALA A 51 2.11 -20.78 9.12
N ALA A 52 2.37 -19.61 8.52
CA ALA A 52 1.70 -18.36 8.86
C ALA A 52 0.20 -18.35 8.51
N ASN A 53 -0.21 -19.07 7.47
CA ASN A 53 -1.63 -19.26 7.16
C ASN A 53 -2.32 -20.26 8.10
N ALA A 54 -1.59 -21.27 8.60
CA ALA A 54 -2.14 -22.31 9.46
C ALA A 54 -2.45 -21.83 10.89
N SER A 55 -1.77 -20.79 11.39
CA SER A 55 -1.92 -20.29 12.77
C SER A 55 -1.73 -18.78 12.84
N ALA A 56 -2.22 -18.13 13.92
CA ALA A 56 -1.88 -16.74 14.18
C ALA A 56 -0.36 -16.64 14.38
N SER A 57 0.34 -16.05 13.41
CA SER A 57 1.80 -16.13 13.33
C SER A 57 2.45 -14.82 13.67
N ALA A 58 3.56 -14.93 14.38
CA ALA A 58 4.43 -13.79 14.63
C ALA A 58 5.06 -13.29 13.31
N PRO A 59 5.55 -12.03 13.27
CA PRO A 59 6.16 -11.48 12.07
C PRO A 59 7.30 -12.36 11.53
N LEU A 60 7.37 -12.50 10.21
CA LEU A 60 8.44 -13.19 9.49
C LEU A 60 9.55 -12.18 9.16
N SER A 61 10.73 -12.34 9.75
CA SER A 61 11.92 -11.56 9.41
C SER A 61 12.69 -12.26 8.31
N LEU A 62 12.71 -11.64 7.14
CA LEU A 62 13.47 -12.11 5.99
C LEU A 62 14.95 -11.75 6.15
N ALA A 63 15.82 -12.56 5.56
CA ALA A 63 17.26 -12.32 5.55
C ALA A 63 17.57 -11.00 4.81
N PRO A 64 18.38 -10.10 5.40
CA PRO A 64 18.85 -8.90 4.71
C PRO A 64 19.79 -9.28 3.58
N ARG A 65 19.88 -8.43 2.53
CA ARG A 65 20.71 -8.63 1.34
C ARG A 65 20.48 -9.97 0.62
N CYS A 66 19.30 -10.56 0.83
CA CYS A 66 18.91 -11.82 0.22
C CYS A 66 17.98 -11.59 -0.96
N VAL A 67 18.17 -12.40 -2.00
CA VAL A 67 17.22 -12.55 -3.10
C VAL A 67 16.54 -13.91 -2.99
N TYR A 68 15.24 -13.91 -2.69
CA TYR A 68 14.37 -15.07 -2.71
C TYR A 68 13.90 -15.31 -4.14
N ASP A 69 14.69 -16.09 -4.89
CA ASP A 69 14.42 -16.45 -6.28
C ASP A 69 13.43 -17.60 -6.37
N ILE A 70 12.23 -17.33 -6.92
CA ILE A 70 11.19 -18.33 -7.07
C ILE A 70 11.15 -18.77 -8.53
N THR A 71 11.46 -20.05 -8.77
CA THR A 71 11.43 -20.69 -10.08
C THR A 71 10.13 -21.45 -10.33
N THR A 72 9.63 -22.12 -9.29
CA THR A 72 8.38 -22.90 -9.30
C THR A 72 7.36 -22.24 -8.38
N PRO A 73 6.16 -21.91 -8.89
CA PRO A 73 5.15 -21.25 -8.08
C PRO A 73 4.44 -22.23 -7.13
N ALA A 74 3.93 -21.72 -6.01
CA ALA A 74 3.15 -22.49 -5.05
C ALA A 74 1.76 -22.89 -5.59
N THR A 75 1.22 -22.13 -6.55
CA THR A 75 -0.01 -22.48 -7.28
C THR A 75 0.17 -22.21 -8.78
N ALA A 76 -0.83 -22.51 -9.60
CA ALA A 76 -0.79 -22.14 -11.02
C ALA A 76 -0.69 -20.60 -11.25
N ALA A 77 -1.04 -19.79 -10.25
CA ALA A 77 -1.18 -18.34 -10.39
C ALA A 77 -0.13 -17.52 -9.62
N THR A 78 0.33 -17.99 -8.46
CA THR A 78 1.15 -17.20 -7.52
C THR A 78 2.41 -17.93 -7.05
N ALA A 79 3.51 -17.17 -6.93
CA ALA A 79 4.82 -17.66 -6.55
C ALA A 79 4.83 -18.27 -5.14
N LEU A 80 4.17 -17.58 -4.20
CA LEU A 80 4.07 -17.95 -2.79
C LEU A 80 2.63 -18.35 -2.45
N PRO A 81 2.41 -19.14 -1.39
CA PRO A 81 1.07 -19.53 -0.95
C PRO A 81 0.16 -18.31 -0.79
N VAL A 82 -1.09 -18.44 -1.23
CA VAL A 82 -2.11 -17.39 -1.07
C VAL A 82 -2.25 -17.05 0.41
N ILE A 83 -2.20 -15.76 0.75
CA ILE A 83 -2.30 -15.29 2.12
C ILE A 83 -3.78 -15.31 2.53
N THR A 84 -4.11 -16.19 3.47
CA THR A 84 -5.50 -16.41 3.94
C THR A 84 -5.72 -15.94 5.38
N ARG A 85 -4.66 -15.49 6.06
CA ARG A 85 -4.69 -14.89 7.39
C ARG A 85 -3.77 -13.67 7.48
N ASP A 86 -3.61 -13.14 8.69
CA ASP A 86 -2.72 -12.03 8.96
C ASP A 86 -1.25 -12.49 8.88
N VAL A 87 -0.53 -11.96 7.88
CA VAL A 87 0.90 -12.21 7.66
C VAL A 87 1.64 -10.90 7.68
N THR A 88 2.75 -10.85 8.45
CA THR A 88 3.67 -9.70 8.46
C THR A 88 5.04 -10.13 7.95
N LEU A 89 5.53 -9.49 6.89
CA LEU A 89 6.86 -9.67 6.31
C LEU A 89 7.75 -8.47 6.62
N LEU A 90 8.87 -8.72 7.29
CA LEU A 90 9.87 -7.71 7.65
C LEU A 90 11.15 -7.99 6.86
N GLY A 91 11.45 -7.13 5.90
CA GLY A 91 12.71 -7.15 5.16
C GLY A 91 13.75 -6.21 5.76
N GLY A 92 14.99 -6.42 5.36
CA GLY A 92 16.11 -5.52 5.62
C GLY A 92 16.66 -4.92 4.32
N PRO A 93 17.77 -4.17 4.40
CA PRO A 93 18.44 -3.62 3.22
C PRO A 93 18.70 -4.70 2.17
N GLY A 94 18.24 -4.49 0.94
CA GLY A 94 18.44 -5.41 -0.18
C GLY A 94 17.61 -6.70 -0.16
N THR A 95 16.68 -6.87 0.79
CA THR A 95 15.75 -8.01 0.78
C THR A 95 14.82 -7.94 -0.44
N THR A 96 14.83 -9.00 -1.26
CA THR A 96 14.07 -9.07 -2.51
C THR A 96 13.36 -10.40 -2.63
N ILE A 97 12.07 -10.38 -2.99
CA ILE A 97 11.30 -11.54 -3.46
C ILE A 97 11.07 -11.33 -4.95
N ARG A 98 11.47 -12.30 -5.78
CA ARG A 98 11.29 -12.16 -7.23
C ARG A 98 10.92 -13.46 -7.91
N ARG A 99 10.19 -13.34 -9.02
CA ARG A 99 10.14 -14.41 -10.02
C ARG A 99 11.52 -14.49 -10.68
N ALA A 100 12.15 -15.65 -10.58
CA ALA A 100 13.48 -15.87 -11.12
C ALA A 100 13.49 -15.69 -12.65
N PRO A 101 14.56 -15.14 -13.25
CA PRO A 101 14.69 -15.06 -14.71
C PRO A 101 14.61 -16.43 -15.40
N SER A 102 15.05 -17.49 -14.73
CA SER A 102 14.99 -18.88 -15.19
C SER A 102 13.63 -19.55 -15.03
N ALA A 103 12.65 -18.88 -14.42
CA ALA A 103 11.30 -19.43 -14.29
C ALA A 103 10.64 -19.53 -15.68
N ALA A 104 10.23 -20.73 -16.09
CA ALA A 104 9.47 -20.91 -17.34
C ALA A 104 8.02 -20.44 -17.19
N ALA A 105 7.38 -20.76 -16.06
CA ALA A 105 5.99 -20.40 -15.79
C ALA A 105 5.83 -18.90 -15.49
N ARG A 106 4.72 -18.31 -15.93
CA ARG A 106 4.32 -16.93 -15.63
C ARG A 106 3.37 -16.94 -14.42
N PHE A 107 3.81 -16.39 -13.29
CA PHE A 107 3.03 -16.23 -12.07
C PHE A 107 3.25 -14.85 -11.42
N ARG A 108 2.27 -14.40 -10.63
CA ARG A 108 2.41 -13.22 -9.76
C ARG A 108 3.26 -13.56 -8.54
N VAL A 109 3.79 -12.56 -7.82
CA VAL A 109 4.63 -12.84 -6.64
C VAL A 109 3.79 -13.14 -5.39
N LEU A 110 2.77 -12.33 -5.13
CA LEU A 110 1.96 -12.40 -3.91
C LEU A 110 0.46 -12.29 -4.22
N GLU A 111 -0.34 -12.95 -3.39
CA GLU A 111 -1.80 -12.90 -3.46
C GLU A 111 -2.40 -12.85 -2.05
N VAL A 112 -3.30 -11.88 -1.81
CA VAL A 112 -3.99 -11.69 -0.53
C VAL A 112 -5.48 -11.98 -0.73
N ALA A 113 -5.97 -13.01 -0.06
CA ALA A 113 -7.38 -13.41 -0.12
C ALA A 113 -8.29 -12.41 0.61
N ALA A 114 -9.58 -12.44 0.29
CA ALA A 114 -10.58 -11.68 1.03
C ALA A 114 -10.59 -12.09 2.51
N GLY A 115 -10.71 -11.11 3.40
CA GLY A 115 -10.66 -11.32 4.86
C GLY A 115 -9.25 -11.49 5.44
N ALA A 116 -8.20 -11.63 4.61
CA ALA A 116 -6.81 -11.73 5.05
C ALA A 116 -6.10 -10.38 5.07
N SER A 117 -4.94 -10.31 5.74
CA SER A 117 -4.10 -9.11 5.78
C SER A 117 -2.63 -9.43 5.51
N LEU A 118 -2.03 -8.72 4.56
CA LEU A 118 -0.57 -8.69 4.37
C LEU A 118 -0.01 -7.34 4.82
N ARG A 119 0.95 -7.37 5.73
CA ARG A 119 1.79 -6.21 6.08
C ARG A 119 3.22 -6.50 5.63
N MET A 120 3.82 -5.60 4.87
CA MET A 120 5.19 -5.78 4.37
C MET A 120 5.99 -4.49 4.51
N ALA A 121 7.19 -4.61 5.08
CA ALA A 121 8.10 -3.49 5.28
C ALA A 121 9.50 -3.80 4.80
N GLY A 122 10.12 -2.92 4.00
CA GLY A 122 11.53 -3.07 3.63
C GLY A 122 11.85 -4.21 2.65
N VAL A 123 10.88 -4.63 1.83
CA VAL A 123 11.02 -5.74 0.88
C VAL A 123 10.83 -5.23 -0.55
N SER A 124 11.66 -5.71 -1.48
CA SER A 124 11.43 -5.50 -2.91
C SER A 124 10.69 -6.68 -3.53
N VAL A 125 9.69 -6.42 -4.36
CA VAL A 125 8.91 -7.43 -5.10
C VAL A 125 9.13 -7.20 -6.59
N LEU A 126 9.86 -8.12 -7.23
CA LEU A 126 10.36 -7.91 -8.59
C LEU A 126 9.88 -8.97 -9.58
N ASN A 127 9.70 -8.53 -10.83
CA ASN A 127 9.59 -9.36 -12.02
C ASN A 127 8.44 -10.39 -12.02
N GLY A 128 7.44 -10.26 -11.14
CA GLY A 128 6.25 -11.07 -11.22
C GLY A 128 5.58 -10.87 -12.58
N ALA A 129 5.13 -11.96 -13.22
CA ALA A 129 4.69 -11.93 -14.60
C ALA A 129 3.50 -12.85 -14.76
N THR A 130 2.30 -12.35 -15.05
CA THR A 130 1.07 -13.16 -15.10
C THR A 130 0.17 -12.69 -16.24
N SER A 131 -0.68 -13.58 -16.77
CA SER A 131 -1.81 -13.20 -17.63
C SER A 131 -3.05 -12.78 -16.83
N GLY A 132 -3.00 -12.86 -15.50
CA GLY A 132 -4.06 -12.44 -14.58
C GLY A 132 -3.84 -11.02 -14.03
N LEU A 133 -4.24 -10.83 -12.77
CA LEU A 133 -4.26 -9.53 -12.09
C LEU A 133 -3.08 -9.37 -11.14
N GLY A 134 -2.41 -8.22 -11.07
CA GLY A 134 -1.43 -7.96 -10.01
C GLY A 134 -0.14 -8.74 -10.23
N GLY A 135 0.77 -8.24 -11.05
CA GLY A 135 2.02 -8.95 -11.37
C GLY A 135 2.90 -9.09 -10.13
N GLY A 136 3.02 -8.02 -9.34
CA GLY A 136 3.62 -8.07 -8.01
C GLY A 136 2.65 -8.65 -7.00
N VAL A 137 1.51 -7.97 -6.80
CA VAL A 137 0.52 -8.30 -5.77
C VAL A 137 -0.91 -8.23 -6.31
N GLN A 138 -1.67 -9.29 -6.11
CA GLN A 138 -3.15 -9.25 -6.20
C GLN A 138 -3.72 -9.13 -4.79
N ASN A 139 -4.63 -8.18 -4.56
CA ASN A 139 -5.22 -7.93 -3.25
C ASN A 139 -6.75 -7.94 -3.30
N ALA A 140 -7.36 -8.92 -2.62
CA ALA A 140 -8.79 -8.94 -2.28
C ALA A 140 -9.06 -8.66 -0.79
N GLY A 141 -8.00 -8.62 0.04
CA GLY A 141 -8.07 -8.36 1.47
C GLY A 141 -7.48 -7.00 1.86
N ARG A 142 -6.66 -6.98 2.92
CA ARG A 142 -5.94 -5.80 3.38
C ARG A 142 -4.46 -5.89 3.04
N LEU A 143 -3.95 -4.92 2.29
CA LEU A 143 -2.55 -4.82 1.91
C LEU A 143 -1.93 -3.55 2.50
N VAL A 144 -0.90 -3.69 3.33
CA VAL A 144 -0.16 -2.57 3.93
C VAL A 144 1.31 -2.69 3.56
N LEU A 145 1.78 -1.76 2.73
CA LEU A 145 3.14 -1.70 2.22
C LEU A 145 3.85 -0.45 2.75
N SER A 146 5.06 -0.64 3.26
CA SER A 146 5.90 0.45 3.78
C SER A 146 7.34 0.28 3.36
N ARG A 147 7.95 1.30 2.74
CA ARG A 147 9.36 1.23 2.31
C ARG A 147 9.64 0.01 1.42
N VAL A 148 8.73 -0.28 0.50
CA VAL A 148 8.88 -1.38 -0.46
C VAL A 148 9.23 -0.83 -1.85
N THR A 149 9.81 -1.69 -2.68
CA THR A 149 9.96 -1.43 -4.12
C THR A 149 9.19 -2.50 -4.87
N LEU A 150 8.24 -2.12 -5.72
CA LEU A 150 7.62 -3.04 -6.68
C LEU A 150 8.11 -2.65 -8.07
N ALA A 151 8.88 -3.52 -8.73
CA ALA A 151 9.43 -3.17 -10.03
C ALA A 151 9.53 -4.31 -11.03
N GLY A 152 9.43 -3.96 -12.32
CA GLY A 152 9.51 -4.93 -13.41
C GLY A 152 8.34 -5.92 -13.46
N ASN A 153 7.26 -5.65 -12.71
CA ASN A 153 6.14 -6.58 -12.66
C ASN A 153 5.22 -6.38 -13.86
N THR A 154 4.75 -7.50 -14.44
CA THR A 154 3.89 -7.53 -15.62
C THR A 154 2.61 -8.32 -15.34
N ALA A 155 1.45 -7.76 -15.69
CA ALA A 155 0.15 -8.44 -15.56
C ALA A 155 -0.76 -8.13 -16.75
N ALA A 156 -1.89 -8.81 -16.90
CA ALA A 156 -2.93 -8.30 -17.78
C ALA A 156 -3.47 -6.95 -17.24
N ASN A 157 -3.63 -6.84 -15.93
CA ASN A 157 -4.17 -5.65 -15.25
C ASN A 157 -3.51 -5.47 -13.88
N GLY A 158 -3.15 -4.23 -13.51
CA GLY A 158 -2.39 -3.96 -12.29
C GLY A 158 -0.98 -4.54 -12.35
N GLY A 159 -0.05 -3.90 -13.07
CA GLY A 159 1.30 -4.43 -13.27
C GLY A 159 2.01 -4.68 -11.94
N ALA A 160 2.06 -3.66 -11.08
CA ALA A 160 2.58 -3.81 -9.71
C ALA A 160 1.50 -4.39 -8.78
N ILE A 161 0.35 -3.71 -8.68
CA ILE A 161 -0.74 -4.05 -7.75
C ILE A 161 -2.07 -4.07 -8.50
N ALA A 162 -2.84 -5.14 -8.32
CA ALA A 162 -4.27 -5.14 -8.58
C ALA A 162 -5.04 -5.20 -7.26
N ASN A 163 -5.66 -4.08 -6.88
CA ASN A 163 -6.52 -3.98 -5.71
C ASN A 163 -7.98 -4.18 -6.15
N LEU A 164 -8.56 -5.32 -5.79
CA LEU A 164 -9.88 -5.74 -6.25
C LEU A 164 -11.00 -5.04 -5.48
N ALA A 165 -12.24 -5.21 -5.95
CA ALA A 165 -13.42 -4.77 -5.23
C ALA A 165 -13.42 -5.37 -3.81
N GLY A 166 -13.73 -4.55 -2.79
CA GLY A 166 -13.62 -4.92 -1.38
C GLY A 166 -12.19 -4.88 -0.80
N GLY A 167 -11.16 -4.89 -1.66
CA GLY A 167 -9.76 -4.80 -1.26
C GLY A 167 -9.36 -3.41 -0.75
N ARG A 168 -8.49 -3.39 0.27
CA ARG A 168 -7.93 -2.17 0.88
C ARG A 168 -6.41 -2.17 0.79
N ALA A 169 -5.85 -1.24 0.01
CA ALA A 169 -4.41 -1.07 -0.12
C ALA A 169 -3.93 0.23 0.54
N THR A 170 -2.87 0.15 1.32
CA THR A 170 -2.12 1.30 1.85
C THR A 170 -0.67 1.14 1.44
N VAL A 171 -0.17 2.05 0.61
CA VAL A 171 1.21 2.06 0.12
C VAL A 171 1.89 3.31 0.63
N SER A 172 2.97 3.16 1.41
CA SER A 172 3.63 4.28 2.07
C SER A 172 5.14 4.26 1.87
N ARG A 173 5.73 5.43 1.58
CA ARG A 173 7.19 5.58 1.43
C ARG A 173 7.80 4.56 0.48
N SER A 174 7.09 4.25 -0.60
CA SER A 174 7.42 3.13 -1.50
C SER A 174 7.63 3.60 -2.92
N VAL A 175 8.25 2.75 -3.73
CA VAL A 175 8.50 3.00 -5.15
C VAL A 175 7.85 1.91 -5.98
N LEU A 176 6.94 2.28 -6.87
CA LEU A 176 6.36 1.40 -7.88
C LEU A 176 6.91 1.85 -9.23
N LYS A 177 7.85 1.09 -9.81
CA LYS A 177 8.54 1.51 -11.03
C LYS A 177 8.63 0.47 -12.13
N ALA A 178 8.59 0.90 -13.38
CA ALA A 178 8.78 0.03 -14.55
C ALA A 178 7.86 -1.21 -14.52
N ASN A 179 6.62 -1.04 -14.05
CA ASN A 179 5.62 -2.09 -14.08
C ASN A 179 4.70 -1.90 -15.29
N THR A 180 4.26 -3.01 -15.87
CA THR A 180 3.61 -3.02 -17.19
C THR A 180 2.30 -3.81 -17.13
N THR A 181 1.27 -3.33 -17.83
CA THR A 181 0.10 -4.15 -18.15
C THR A 181 0.06 -4.54 -19.61
N THR A 182 -0.65 -5.62 -19.94
CA THR A 182 -0.86 -6.10 -21.32
C THR A 182 -2.31 -6.00 -21.78
N SER A 183 -3.24 -5.54 -20.92
CA SER A 183 -4.66 -5.39 -21.23
C SER A 183 -5.20 -4.01 -20.83
N VAL A 184 -6.03 -3.86 -19.80
CA VAL A 184 -6.79 -2.62 -19.61
C VAL A 184 -5.95 -1.51 -18.97
N GLY A 185 -5.37 -1.71 -17.79
CA GLY A 185 -4.78 -0.54 -17.13
C GLY A 185 -4.14 -0.75 -15.78
N GLY A 186 -3.54 0.35 -15.30
CA GLY A 186 -2.84 0.41 -14.03
C GLY A 186 -1.48 -0.25 -14.13
N GLY A 187 -0.57 0.32 -14.94
CA GLY A 187 0.82 -0.15 -15.02
C GLY A 187 1.43 -0.29 -13.63
N GLY A 188 1.30 0.76 -12.81
CA GLY A 188 1.58 0.70 -11.38
C GLY A 188 0.45 0.01 -10.62
N ILE A 189 -0.70 0.67 -10.52
CA ILE A 189 -1.83 0.21 -9.70
C ILE A 189 -3.13 0.20 -10.52
N LEU A 190 -3.83 -0.93 -10.53
CA LEU A 190 -5.25 -0.96 -10.83
C LEU A 190 -6.03 -1.03 -9.51
N ASN A 191 -7.00 -0.14 -9.33
CA ASN A 191 -7.78 -0.03 -8.11
C ASN A 191 -9.29 -0.08 -8.39
N ALA A 192 -9.92 -1.19 -8.01
CA ALA A 192 -11.37 -1.37 -7.95
C ALA A 192 -11.93 -1.35 -6.51
N GLY A 193 -11.05 -1.26 -5.51
CA GLY A 193 -11.38 -1.11 -4.09
C GLY A 193 -10.95 0.25 -3.54
N THR A 194 -10.37 0.26 -2.34
CA THR A 194 -9.86 1.46 -1.67
C THR A 194 -8.32 1.46 -1.67
N ALA A 195 -7.69 2.49 -2.22
CA ALA A 195 -6.23 2.62 -2.23
C ALA A 195 -5.78 3.97 -1.68
N THR A 196 -4.87 3.96 -0.69
CA THR A 196 -4.17 5.15 -0.21
C THR A 196 -2.68 5.02 -0.52
N ILE A 197 -2.14 5.96 -1.28
CA ILE A 197 -0.74 6.02 -1.66
C ILE A 197 -0.12 7.28 -1.07
N PHE A 198 0.76 7.09 -0.10
CA PHE A 198 1.31 8.15 0.74
C PHE A 198 2.82 8.26 0.60
N ALA A 199 3.35 9.47 0.39
CA ALA A 199 4.78 9.76 0.38
C ALA A 199 5.57 8.79 -0.53
N SER A 200 5.00 8.43 -1.68
CA SER A 200 5.51 7.36 -2.56
C SER A 200 5.79 7.89 -3.97
N ALA A 201 6.38 7.05 -4.82
CA ALA A 201 6.65 7.38 -6.22
C ALA A 201 6.13 6.28 -7.15
N LEU A 202 5.40 6.68 -8.20
CA LEU A 202 4.97 5.84 -9.30
C LEU A 202 5.70 6.31 -10.56
N LEU A 203 6.68 5.52 -11.00
CA LEU A 203 7.67 5.95 -11.98
C LEU A 203 7.71 5.02 -13.19
N SER A 204 7.64 5.57 -14.40
CA SER A 204 7.90 4.78 -15.62
C SER A 204 7.04 3.52 -15.75
N ASN A 205 5.80 3.56 -15.25
CA ASN A 205 4.87 2.45 -15.41
C ASN A 205 4.07 2.62 -16.70
N THR A 206 3.74 1.49 -17.34
CA THR A 206 3.16 1.48 -18.68
C THR A 206 1.88 0.66 -18.73
N ALA A 207 0.86 1.20 -19.38
CA ALA A 207 -0.37 0.49 -19.71
C ALA A 207 -0.76 0.73 -21.17
N PRO A 208 -1.32 -0.25 -21.88
CA PRO A 208 -1.68 -0.03 -23.28
C PRO A 208 -2.99 0.73 -23.44
N ILE A 209 -3.86 0.76 -22.41
CA ILE A 209 -5.13 1.52 -22.48
C ILE A 209 -5.15 2.63 -21.41
N ASN A 210 -5.30 2.31 -20.13
CA ASN A 210 -5.65 3.33 -19.14
C ASN A 210 -4.67 3.42 -17.98
N GLY A 211 -4.20 4.62 -17.65
CA GLY A 211 -3.45 4.89 -16.42
C GLY A 211 -2.13 4.14 -16.36
N GLY A 212 -1.06 4.71 -16.92
CA GLY A 212 0.28 4.14 -16.79
C GLY A 212 0.67 3.99 -15.33
N GLY A 213 0.46 5.05 -14.53
CA GLY A 213 0.68 5.03 -13.08
C GLY A 213 -0.47 4.34 -12.33
N VAL A 214 -1.65 4.98 -12.34
CA VAL A 214 -2.84 4.47 -11.64
C VAL A 214 -4.06 4.45 -12.55
N ASN A 215 -4.81 3.35 -12.49
CA ASN A 215 -6.16 3.25 -13.01
C ASN A 215 -7.15 3.05 -11.84
N THR A 216 -7.99 4.05 -11.58
CA THR A 216 -9.10 3.96 -10.64
C THR A 216 -10.37 3.53 -11.39
N GLN A 217 -10.86 2.32 -11.12
CA GLN A 217 -12.06 1.72 -11.70
C GLN A 217 -13.35 2.33 -11.12
N PRO A 218 -14.55 2.09 -11.70
CA PRO A 218 -15.80 2.74 -11.29
C PRO A 218 -16.15 2.65 -9.80
N SER A 219 -15.95 1.49 -9.16
CA SER A 219 -16.15 1.29 -7.71
C SER A 219 -14.95 1.71 -6.85
N GLY A 220 -13.85 2.12 -7.50
CA GLY A 220 -12.58 2.42 -6.86
C GLY A 220 -12.55 3.81 -6.23
N THR A 221 -11.85 3.91 -5.11
CA THR A 221 -11.46 5.19 -4.52
C THR A 221 -9.95 5.22 -4.26
N THR A 222 -9.28 6.23 -4.79
CA THR A 222 -7.83 6.38 -4.72
C THR A 222 -7.46 7.73 -4.10
N TRP A 223 -6.58 7.71 -3.09
CA TRP A 223 -5.93 8.91 -2.56
C TRP A 223 -4.43 8.87 -2.86
N LEU A 224 -3.92 9.90 -3.51
CA LEU A 224 -2.49 10.14 -3.67
C LEU A 224 -2.09 11.34 -2.82
N ILE A 225 -1.32 11.09 -1.76
CA ILE A 225 -0.95 12.09 -0.76
C ILE A 225 0.56 12.21 -0.71
N ARG A 226 1.12 13.38 -1.03
CA ARG A 226 2.59 13.59 -1.09
C ARG A 226 3.28 12.60 -2.03
N THR A 227 2.60 12.25 -3.11
CA THR A 227 3.04 11.19 -4.03
C THR A 227 3.42 11.78 -5.38
N ALA A 228 4.52 11.29 -5.95
CA ALA A 228 4.97 11.63 -7.29
C ALA A 228 4.47 10.58 -8.29
N VAL A 229 3.90 11.04 -9.40
CA VAL A 229 3.45 10.21 -10.53
C VAL A 229 4.15 10.76 -11.77
N GLU A 230 5.24 10.10 -12.16
CA GLU A 230 6.16 10.65 -13.16
C GLU A 230 6.55 9.64 -14.24
N HIS A 231 6.72 10.12 -15.46
CA HIS A 231 7.19 9.32 -16.59
C HIS A 231 6.34 8.09 -16.92
N ASN A 232 5.07 8.07 -16.49
CA ASN A 232 4.18 6.95 -16.79
C ASN A 232 3.53 7.12 -18.16
N THR A 233 3.25 6.01 -18.82
CA THR A 233 2.72 6.00 -20.19
C THR A 233 1.45 5.16 -20.28
N SER A 234 0.43 5.71 -20.96
CA SER A 234 -0.80 4.99 -21.33
C SER A 234 -1.08 5.14 -22.82
N GLY A 235 -1.66 4.13 -23.48
CA GLY A 235 -2.08 4.26 -24.88
C GLY A 235 -3.44 4.94 -25.10
N SER A 236 -4.22 5.21 -24.05
CA SER A 236 -5.53 5.88 -24.15
C SER A 236 -5.71 6.95 -23.06
N LEU A 237 -6.36 6.63 -21.95
CA LEU A 237 -6.74 7.61 -20.93
C LEU A 237 -5.64 7.77 -19.88
N GLY A 238 -5.18 9.01 -19.68
CA GLY A 238 -4.42 9.36 -18.48
C GLY A 238 -3.06 8.69 -18.45
N GLY A 239 -2.02 9.31 -19.03
CA GLY A 239 -0.67 8.76 -18.99
C GLY A 239 -0.21 8.45 -17.57
N GLY A 240 -0.44 9.39 -16.65
CA GLY A 240 -0.22 9.20 -15.22
C GLY A 240 -1.41 8.48 -14.56
N LEU A 241 -2.58 9.09 -14.66
CA LEU A 241 -3.76 8.73 -13.88
C LEU A 241 -5.01 8.64 -14.76
N SER A 242 -5.70 7.51 -14.73
CA SER A 242 -7.05 7.36 -15.29
C SER A 242 -8.07 7.24 -14.16
N ASN A 243 -9.09 8.08 -14.15
CA ASN A 243 -10.17 8.07 -13.16
C ASN A 243 -11.54 7.76 -13.77
N LEU A 244 -12.04 6.56 -13.47
CA LEU A 244 -13.43 6.14 -13.72
C LEU A 244 -14.26 6.07 -12.41
N GLY A 245 -13.60 6.05 -11.26
CA GLY A 245 -14.19 6.10 -9.92
C GLY A 245 -13.97 7.45 -9.25
N HIS A 246 -13.35 7.45 -8.07
CA HIS A 246 -13.02 8.66 -7.31
C HIS A 246 -11.51 8.76 -7.07
N THR A 247 -10.91 9.90 -7.42
CA THR A 247 -9.47 10.14 -7.20
C THR A 247 -9.24 11.46 -6.49
N THR A 248 -8.45 11.45 -5.41
CA THR A 248 -8.03 12.65 -4.69
C THR A 248 -6.51 12.80 -4.76
N LEU A 249 -6.04 13.97 -5.20
CA LEU A 249 -4.64 14.39 -5.15
C LEU A 249 -4.47 15.42 -4.03
N ASN A 250 -3.59 15.14 -3.08
CA ASN A 250 -3.27 16.07 -1.99
C ASN A 250 -1.75 16.21 -1.82
N GLN A 251 -1.19 17.39 -2.09
CA GLN A 251 0.27 17.57 -2.12
C GLN A 251 0.98 16.62 -3.10
N ALA A 252 0.30 16.18 -4.16
CA ALA A 252 0.84 15.26 -5.16
C ALA A 252 1.44 16.03 -6.35
N VAL A 253 2.33 15.36 -7.08
CA VAL A 253 2.94 15.88 -8.30
C VAL A 253 2.73 14.88 -9.43
N VAL A 254 2.13 15.32 -10.53
CA VAL A 254 1.84 14.52 -11.73
C VAL A 254 2.48 15.20 -12.93
N ARG A 255 3.61 14.67 -13.42
CA ARG A 255 4.38 15.30 -14.50
C ARG A 255 5.11 14.34 -15.41
N PHE A 256 5.44 14.79 -16.61
CA PHE A 256 6.17 14.01 -17.62
C PHE A 256 5.48 12.70 -18.00
N ASN A 257 4.17 12.61 -17.79
CA ASN A 257 3.40 11.45 -18.16
C ASN A 257 2.85 11.60 -19.58
N GLN A 258 2.67 10.48 -20.27
CA GLN A 258 2.32 10.43 -21.69
C GLN A 258 1.06 9.58 -21.89
N GLY A 259 0.03 10.14 -22.51
CA GLY A 259 -1.25 9.49 -22.81
C GLY A 259 -1.75 9.86 -24.19
N SER A 260 -2.85 9.28 -24.66
CA SER A 260 -3.53 9.76 -25.88
C SER A 260 -4.56 10.84 -25.55
N ALA A 261 -5.22 10.74 -24.39
CA ALA A 261 -6.13 11.74 -23.85
C ALA A 261 -5.71 12.07 -22.40
N GLY A 262 -5.20 13.28 -22.18
CA GLY A 262 -4.66 13.72 -20.90
C GLY A 262 -3.39 12.95 -20.53
N GLY A 263 -2.22 13.54 -20.79
CA GLY A 263 -0.94 12.94 -20.39
C GLY A 263 -0.85 12.77 -18.88
N GLY A 264 -1.29 13.76 -18.10
CA GLY A 264 -1.22 13.71 -16.64
C GLY A 264 -2.36 12.89 -16.06
N LEU A 265 -3.58 13.40 -16.23
CA LEU A 265 -4.78 12.81 -15.67
C LEU A 265 -5.92 12.83 -16.69
N ALA A 266 -6.63 11.72 -16.82
CA ALA A 266 -7.89 11.67 -17.54
C ALA A 266 -9.01 11.23 -16.62
N SER A 267 -10.18 11.83 -16.71
CA SER A 267 -11.35 11.39 -15.98
C SER A 267 -12.59 11.31 -16.87
N ALA A 268 -13.36 10.22 -16.71
CA ALA A 268 -14.65 10.06 -17.37
C ALA A 268 -15.82 10.63 -16.54
N ASN A 269 -15.55 11.29 -15.42
CA ASN A 269 -16.56 11.83 -14.50
C ASN A 269 -16.02 13.08 -13.77
N THR A 270 -16.85 13.67 -12.89
CA THR A 270 -16.50 14.86 -12.12
C THR A 270 -15.83 14.57 -10.76
N LYS A 271 -15.49 13.31 -10.47
CA LYS A 271 -15.08 12.84 -9.14
C LYS A 271 -13.56 12.84 -8.98
N VAL A 272 -12.96 13.99 -9.28
CA VAL A 272 -11.53 14.27 -9.07
C VAL A 272 -11.40 15.48 -8.16
N LEU A 273 -10.66 15.32 -7.05
CA LEU A 273 -10.32 16.42 -6.16
C LEU A 273 -8.82 16.68 -6.21
N ILE A 274 -8.42 17.89 -6.59
CA ILE A 274 -7.02 18.31 -6.61
C ILE A 274 -6.83 19.40 -5.56
N SER A 275 -6.03 19.10 -4.54
CA SER A 275 -5.72 20.04 -3.45
C SER A 275 -4.22 20.15 -3.26
N ARG A 276 -3.68 21.38 -3.28
CA ARG A 276 -2.25 21.68 -3.09
C ARG A 276 -1.33 20.79 -3.95
N SER A 277 -1.81 20.37 -5.12
CA SER A 277 -1.15 19.40 -5.99
C SER A 277 -0.85 20.05 -7.33
N VAL A 278 0.11 19.49 -8.06
CA VAL A 278 0.56 20.02 -9.35
C VAL A 278 0.39 18.96 -10.41
N VAL A 279 -0.32 19.30 -11.49
CA VAL A 279 -0.41 18.48 -12.71
C VAL A 279 0.14 19.33 -13.86
N ARG A 280 1.36 19.04 -14.32
CA ARG A 280 2.06 19.85 -15.33
C ARG A 280 3.03 19.04 -16.18
N ASP A 281 3.48 19.60 -17.29
CA ASP A 281 4.52 19.00 -18.15
C ASP A 281 4.16 17.59 -18.64
N ASN A 282 2.88 17.35 -18.93
CA ASN A 282 2.41 16.06 -19.45
C ASN A 282 1.97 16.19 -20.92
N THR A 283 2.05 15.09 -21.67
CA THR A 283 1.81 15.07 -23.13
C THR A 283 0.64 14.14 -23.49
N PRO A 284 -0.33 14.55 -24.32
CA PRO A 284 -0.43 15.82 -25.05
C PRO A 284 -0.89 17.02 -24.21
N GLY A 285 -1.33 16.79 -22.97
CA GLY A 285 -1.77 17.85 -22.07
C GLY A 285 -1.91 17.35 -20.64
N ASN A 286 -2.23 18.25 -19.70
CA ASN A 286 -2.26 17.89 -18.28
C ASN A 286 -3.52 17.12 -17.89
N CYS A 287 -4.68 17.56 -18.37
CA CYS A 287 -5.95 16.93 -18.07
C CYS A 287 -6.82 16.67 -19.29
N SER A 288 -7.60 15.59 -19.20
CA SER A 288 -8.68 15.29 -20.14
C SER A 288 -9.98 14.90 -19.40
N PRO A 289 -11.13 15.49 -19.76
CA PRO A 289 -11.29 16.57 -20.73
C PRO A 289 -10.57 17.86 -20.29
N VAL A 290 -10.21 18.70 -21.24
CA VAL A 290 -9.51 19.97 -20.99
C VAL A 290 -10.44 20.93 -20.25
N ASN A 291 -9.93 21.67 -19.25
CA ASN A 291 -10.68 22.66 -18.46
C ASN A 291 -11.92 22.17 -17.69
N THR A 292 -12.14 20.86 -17.55
CA THR A 292 -13.29 20.32 -16.78
C THR A 292 -12.92 19.87 -15.37
N ILE A 293 -11.63 19.71 -15.08
CA ILE A 293 -11.12 19.21 -13.81
C ILE A 293 -10.57 20.38 -12.99
N ALA A 294 -11.33 20.82 -11.98
CA ALA A 294 -10.94 21.93 -11.13
C ALA A 294 -9.55 21.71 -10.49
N GLY A 295 -8.71 22.74 -10.55
CA GLY A 295 -7.33 22.68 -10.06
C GLY A 295 -6.33 21.98 -11.00
N CYS A 296 -6.79 21.46 -12.14
CA CYS A 296 -5.91 21.01 -13.21
C CYS A 296 -5.74 22.11 -14.26
N THR A 297 -4.76 22.99 -14.04
CA THR A 297 -4.42 24.06 -14.97
C THR A 297 -3.31 23.58 -15.91
N GLY A 298 -3.54 23.66 -17.22
CA GLY A 298 -2.63 23.10 -18.21
C GLY A 298 -3.16 23.18 -19.62
#